data_AF-A0A4Q5S3B7-F1
#
_entry.id   AF-A0A4Q5S3B7-F1
#
_cell.length_a   1.000
_cell.length_b   1.000
_cell.length_c   1.000
_cell.angle_alpha   90.00
_cell.angle_beta   90.00
_cell.angle_gamma   90.00
#
_symmetry.space_group_name_H-M   'P 1'
#
loop_
_entity.id
_entity.type
_entity.pdbx_description
1 polymer ?
#
loop_
_entity_poly.entity_id
_entity_poly.type
_entity_poly.pdbx_seq_one_letter_code
_entity_poly.pdbx_strand_id
1 'polypeptide(L)'
;MKFLYTSFLLLIFSAACSSDEADPALTEPIVAAYDTVEIEYQKLGELAAELVSNVAVDPRVPVLSINEALENEPVVSIDFAKPVTTRKDINNFVKHQQKIDASLQQLFNRLAGDPRWQNAPLISEFKQRYQLRLDSIQIAIGKFNAIVTKSPYDISIAEQVTISNADSASLN
;
A
#
# COMPACT_ATOMS: atom_id res chain seq x y z
N MET A 1 -58.37 -8.47 -51.94
CA MET A 1 -58.01 -8.48 -50.52
C MET A 1 -56.64 -7.84 -50.33
N LYS A 2 -56.55 -6.73 -49.58
CA LYS A 2 -55.36 -6.32 -48.81
C LYS A 2 -55.85 -5.44 -47.66
N PHE A 3 -55.90 -6.00 -46.45
CA PHE A 3 -56.07 -5.24 -45.21
C PHE A 3 -54.66 -4.92 -44.68
N LEU A 4 -54.35 -3.63 -44.55
CA LEU A 4 -53.14 -3.17 -43.90
C LEU A 4 -53.40 -3.09 -42.39
N TYR A 5 -52.57 -3.83 -41.65
CA TYR A 5 -52.63 -3.97 -40.22
C TYR A 5 -52.14 -2.69 -39.52
N THR A 6 -52.93 -2.35 -38.51
CA THR A 6 -52.66 -1.49 -37.36
C THR A 6 -51.19 -1.38 -36.94
N SER A 7 -50.69 -0.14 -36.89
CA SER A 7 -49.48 0.25 -36.17
C SER A 7 -49.64 -0.07 -34.68
N PHE A 8 -48.94 -1.09 -34.21
CA PHE A 8 -48.75 -1.33 -32.78
C PHE A 8 -47.61 -0.43 -32.31
N LEU A 9 -47.97 0.67 -31.66
CA LEU A 9 -47.03 1.61 -31.06
C LEU A 9 -46.48 0.97 -29.77
N LEU A 10 -45.33 0.32 -29.88
CA LEU A 10 -44.56 -0.20 -28.74
C LEU A 10 -44.01 0.99 -27.94
N LEU A 11 -44.78 1.41 -26.94
CA LEU A 11 -44.31 2.20 -25.81
C LEU A 11 -43.27 1.36 -25.06
N ILE A 12 -42.00 1.51 -25.43
CA ILE A 12 -40.88 1.03 -24.65
C ILE A 12 -40.86 1.93 -23.40
N PHE A 13 -41.46 1.46 -22.31
CA PHE A 13 -41.15 1.96 -20.99
C PHE A 13 -39.66 1.70 -20.78
N SER A 14 -38.84 2.71 -21.05
CA SER A 14 -37.50 2.84 -20.51
C SER A 14 -37.65 2.91 -18.99
N ALA A 15 -37.68 1.74 -18.35
CA ALA A 15 -37.23 1.63 -16.98
C ALA A 15 -35.76 2.05 -17.01
N ALA A 16 -35.52 3.34 -16.78
CA ALA A 16 -34.25 3.83 -16.32
C ALA A 16 -34.03 3.23 -14.93
N CYS A 17 -33.58 1.97 -14.91
CA CYS A 17 -32.82 1.45 -13.79
C CYS A 17 -31.53 2.27 -13.79
N SER A 18 -31.57 3.40 -13.08
CA SER A 18 -30.37 4.12 -12.64
C SER A 18 -29.55 3.13 -11.84
N SER A 19 -28.60 2.48 -12.52
CA SER A 19 -27.56 1.69 -11.88
C SER A 19 -26.79 2.68 -11.00
N ASP A 20 -26.81 2.47 -9.69
CA ASP A 20 -25.97 3.13 -8.68
C ASP A 20 -24.49 2.69 -8.87
N GLU A 21 -24.05 2.56 -10.12
CA GLU A 21 -22.69 2.21 -10.49
C GLU A 21 -21.81 3.43 -10.30
N ALA A 22 -20.71 3.22 -9.58
CA ALA A 22 -19.69 4.24 -9.41
C ALA A 22 -19.14 4.67 -10.78
N ASP A 23 -19.04 5.98 -11.01
CA ASP A 23 -18.55 6.55 -12.27
C ASP A 23 -17.09 6.12 -12.51
N PRO A 24 -16.79 5.32 -13.56
CA PRO A 24 -15.45 4.88 -13.88
C PRO A 24 -14.45 6.04 -14.04
N ALA A 25 -14.90 7.19 -14.56
CA ALA A 25 -14.06 8.37 -14.75
C ALA A 25 -13.55 8.95 -13.42
N LEU A 26 -14.26 8.69 -12.31
CA LEU A 26 -13.87 9.09 -10.96
C LEU A 26 -13.13 7.97 -10.22
N THR A 27 -13.48 6.71 -10.47
CA THR A 27 -12.95 5.57 -9.69
C THR A 27 -11.66 4.97 -10.26
N GLU A 28 -11.49 4.88 -11.58
CA GLU A 28 -10.29 4.29 -12.19
C GLU A 28 -8.99 5.00 -11.77
N PRO A 29 -8.92 6.35 -11.73
CA PRO A 29 -7.70 7.04 -11.27
C PRO A 29 -7.38 6.74 -9.80
N ILE A 30 -8.41 6.51 -8.98
CA ILE A 30 -8.24 6.16 -7.56
C ILE A 30 -7.68 4.75 -7.42
N VAL A 31 -8.24 3.78 -8.16
CA VAL A 31 -7.74 2.39 -8.17
C VAL A 31 -6.29 2.36 -8.64
N ALA A 32 -5.97 2.96 -9.79
CA ALA A 32 -4.61 2.97 -10.32
C ALA A 32 -3.59 3.63 -9.38
N ALA A 33 -4.01 4.69 -8.67
CA ALA A 33 -3.17 5.33 -7.67
C ALA A 33 -2.98 4.45 -6.43
N TYR A 34 -4.01 3.72 -6.00
CA TYR A 34 -3.91 2.76 -4.91
C TYR A 34 -3.03 1.56 -5.28
N ASP A 35 -3.17 1.00 -6.48
CA ASP A 35 -2.32 -0.09 -6.98
C ASP A 35 -0.83 0.31 -6.92
N THR A 36 -0.53 1.58 -7.19
CA THR A 36 0.83 2.11 -7.04
C THR A 36 1.31 2.10 -5.59
N VAL A 37 0.43 2.42 -4.62
CA VAL A 37 0.74 2.32 -3.18
C VAL A 37 1.02 0.87 -2.79
N GLU A 38 0.16 -0.05 -3.21
CA GLU A 38 0.30 -1.49 -2.93
C GLU A 38 1.61 -2.04 -3.50
N ILE A 39 1.93 -1.73 -4.76
CA ILE A 39 3.18 -2.15 -5.41
C ILE A 39 4.42 -1.63 -4.67
N GLU A 40 4.43 -0.37 -4.21
CA GLU A 40 5.59 0.16 -3.48
C GLU A 40 5.74 -0.50 -2.10
N TYR A 41 4.65 -0.87 -1.44
CA TYR A 41 4.69 -1.67 -0.21
C TYR A 41 5.13 -3.12 -0.45
N GLN A 42 4.67 -3.77 -1.52
CA GLN A 42 5.14 -5.11 -1.91
C GLN A 42 6.66 -5.13 -2.09
N LYS A 43 7.23 -4.11 -2.74
CA LYS A 43 8.70 -3.96 -2.89
C LYS A 43 9.44 -3.77 -1.57
N LEU A 44 8.79 -3.21 -0.55
CA LEU A 44 9.35 -3.15 0.81
C LEU A 44 9.35 -4.54 1.47
N GLY A 45 8.26 -5.31 1.30
CA GLY A 45 8.18 -6.70 1.75
C GLY A 45 9.23 -7.60 1.08
N GLU A 46 9.43 -7.45 -0.23
CA GLU A 46 10.49 -8.15 -0.98
C GLU A 46 11.89 -7.82 -0.42
N LEU A 47 12.15 -6.53 -0.16
CA LEU A 47 13.42 -6.10 0.44
C LEU A 47 13.63 -6.72 1.84
N ALA A 48 12.56 -6.81 2.63
CA ALA A 48 12.60 -7.44 3.95
C ALA A 48 12.90 -8.94 3.86
N ALA A 49 12.22 -9.65 2.96
CA ALA A 49 12.47 -11.06 2.72
C ALA A 49 13.92 -11.32 2.26
N GLU A 50 14.42 -10.48 1.35
CA GLU A 50 15.80 -10.56 0.85
C GLU A 50 16.81 -10.33 1.98
N LEU A 51 16.62 -9.29 2.81
CA LEU A 51 17.49 -9.03 3.96
C LEU A 51 17.48 -10.20 4.94
N VAL A 52 16.28 -10.70 5.30
CA VAL A 52 16.14 -11.84 6.21
C VAL A 52 16.88 -13.06 5.68
N SER A 53 16.71 -13.40 4.40
CA SER A 53 17.41 -14.53 3.77
C SER A 53 18.94 -14.41 3.89
N ASN A 54 19.47 -13.20 3.76
CA ASN A 54 20.91 -12.94 3.86
C ASN A 54 21.45 -13.01 5.30
N VAL A 55 20.66 -12.63 6.32
CA VAL A 55 21.13 -12.59 7.71
C VAL A 55 20.71 -13.83 8.52
N ALA A 56 19.71 -14.58 8.06
CA ALA A 56 19.20 -15.79 8.72
C ALA A 56 20.23 -16.94 8.79
N VAL A 57 21.29 -16.87 8.00
CA VAL A 57 22.45 -17.78 8.11
C VAL A 57 23.15 -17.66 9.48
N ASP A 58 22.99 -16.53 10.17
CA ASP A 58 23.49 -16.33 11.53
C ASP A 58 22.36 -16.52 12.55
N PRO A 59 22.36 -17.62 13.33
CA PRO A 59 21.27 -17.93 14.27
C PRO A 59 21.14 -16.92 15.43
N ARG A 60 22.09 -15.99 15.56
CA ARG A 60 22.07 -14.92 16.58
C ARG A 60 21.29 -13.69 16.15
N VAL A 61 20.91 -13.61 14.87
CA VAL A 61 20.10 -12.53 14.32
C VAL A 61 18.63 -12.96 14.37
N PRO A 62 17.81 -12.41 15.28
CA PRO A 62 16.40 -12.75 15.36
C PRO A 62 15.66 -12.15 14.17
N VAL A 63 15.01 -13.01 13.36
CA VAL A 63 14.24 -12.60 12.16
C VAL A 63 12.76 -12.98 12.24
N LEU A 64 12.34 -13.61 13.35
CA LEU A 64 10.99 -14.18 13.50
C LEU A 64 9.88 -13.13 13.30
N SER A 65 10.04 -11.93 13.89
CA SER A 65 9.03 -10.88 13.79
C SER A 65 8.82 -10.35 12.37
N ILE A 66 9.88 -10.32 11.55
CA ILE A 66 9.76 -9.97 10.12
C ILE A 66 9.07 -11.09 9.35
N ASN A 67 9.44 -12.35 9.60
CA ASN A 67 8.81 -13.49 8.92
C ASN A 67 7.31 -13.58 9.23
N GLU A 68 6.92 -13.45 10.49
CA GLU A 68 5.50 -13.44 10.89
C GLU A 68 4.74 -12.28 10.24
N ALA A 69 5.36 -11.12 10.07
CA ALA A 69 4.75 -10.00 9.37
C ALA A 69 4.57 -10.32 7.88
N LEU A 70 5.62 -10.82 7.21
CA LEU A 70 5.57 -11.16 5.78
C LEU A 70 4.56 -12.27 5.43
N GLU A 71 4.31 -13.22 6.34
CA GLU A 71 3.37 -14.32 6.11
C GLU A 71 1.89 -13.93 6.23
N ASN A 72 1.58 -12.81 6.88
CA ASN A 72 0.22 -12.46 7.29
C ASN A 72 -0.30 -11.17 6.63
N GLU A 73 -0.02 -10.98 5.33
CA GLU A 73 -0.44 -9.80 4.59
C GLU A 73 -1.99 -9.74 4.45
N PRO A 74 -2.64 -8.63 4.84
CA PRO A 74 -4.08 -8.48 4.72
C PRO A 74 -4.49 -8.19 3.27
N VAL A 75 -5.61 -8.79 2.85
CA VAL A 75 -6.23 -8.51 1.54
C VAL A 75 -6.99 -7.20 1.60
N VAL A 76 -6.86 -6.37 0.56
CA VAL A 76 -7.64 -5.14 0.39
C VAL A 76 -8.65 -5.31 -0.74
N SER A 77 -9.88 -4.85 -0.49
CA SER A 77 -10.93 -4.79 -1.50
C SER A 77 -11.40 -3.34 -1.63
N ILE A 78 -11.20 -2.75 -2.81
CA ILE A 78 -11.71 -1.41 -3.11
C ILE A 78 -13.16 -1.54 -3.57
N ASP A 79 -14.09 -1.14 -2.72
CA ASP A 79 -15.52 -1.06 -3.00
C ASP A 79 -15.99 0.39 -2.84
N PHE A 80 -16.24 1.06 -3.97
CA PHE A 80 -16.70 2.46 -4.00
C PHE A 80 -18.15 2.63 -3.50
N ALA A 81 -18.96 1.56 -3.48
CA ALA A 81 -20.27 1.57 -2.84
C ALA A 81 -20.18 1.46 -1.30
N LYS A 82 -19.01 1.04 -0.77
CA LYS A 82 -18.74 0.93 0.68
C LYS A 82 -17.46 1.69 1.07
N PRO A 83 -17.41 3.02 0.91
CA PRO A 83 -16.19 3.81 1.14
C PRO A 83 -15.65 3.70 2.57
N VAL A 84 -16.51 3.51 3.57
CA VAL A 84 -16.08 3.31 4.97
C VAL A 84 -15.32 1.98 5.13
N THR A 85 -15.81 0.90 4.51
CA THR A 85 -15.14 -0.41 4.53
C THR A 85 -13.85 -0.37 3.75
N THR A 86 -13.86 0.21 2.55
CA THR A 86 -12.65 0.40 1.73
C THR A 86 -11.56 1.15 2.49
N ARG A 87 -11.90 2.26 3.13
CA ARG A 87 -10.96 3.01 3.98
C ARG A 87 -10.40 2.16 5.12
N LYS A 88 -11.24 1.36 5.77
CA LYS A 88 -10.81 0.46 6.86
C LYS A 88 -9.82 -0.58 6.34
N ASP A 89 -10.09 -1.18 5.18
CA ASP A 89 -9.23 -2.21 4.59
C ASP A 89 -7.89 -1.63 4.16
N ILE A 90 -7.89 -0.46 3.49
CA ILE A 90 -6.69 0.31 3.17
C ILE A 90 -5.88 0.62 4.44
N ASN A 91 -6.52 1.10 5.51
CA ASN A 91 -5.83 1.42 6.76
C ASN A 91 -5.26 0.18 7.46
N ASN A 92 -5.96 -0.96 7.40
CA ASN A 92 -5.46 -2.22 7.95
C ASN A 92 -4.23 -2.70 7.20
N PHE A 93 -4.23 -2.57 5.87
CA PHE A 93 -3.08 -2.86 5.03
C PHE A 93 -1.90 -1.95 5.35
N VAL A 94 -2.09 -0.63 5.33
CA VAL A 94 -1.02 0.32 5.67
C VAL A 94 -0.46 0.07 7.07
N LYS A 95 -1.32 -0.21 8.06
CA LYS A 95 -0.89 -0.54 9.43
C LYS A 95 -0.11 -1.85 9.49
N HIS A 96 -0.46 -2.84 8.66
CA HIS A 96 0.30 -4.07 8.54
C HIS A 96 1.69 -3.80 7.95
N GLN A 97 1.77 -3.02 6.87
CA GLN A 97 3.04 -2.64 6.24
C GLN A 97 3.97 -1.86 7.19
N GLN A 98 3.41 -1.01 8.06
CA GLN A 98 4.16 -0.34 9.13
C GLN A 98 4.79 -1.31 10.13
N LYS A 99 4.23 -2.52 10.33
CA LYS A 99 4.87 -3.54 11.17
C LYS A 99 6.11 -4.12 10.50
N ILE A 100 6.07 -4.33 9.17
CA ILE A 100 7.24 -4.76 8.39
C ILE A 100 8.33 -3.68 8.49
N ASP A 101 7.95 -2.42 8.28
CA ASP A 101 8.84 -1.26 8.42
C ASP A 101 9.52 -1.18 9.80
N ALA A 102 8.74 -1.21 10.87
CA ALA A 102 9.27 -1.18 12.23
C ALA A 102 10.20 -2.37 12.53
N SER A 103 9.87 -3.56 12.00
CA SER A 103 10.68 -4.76 12.20
C SER A 103 12.00 -4.69 11.42
N LEU A 104 11.99 -4.12 10.20
CA LEU A 104 13.19 -3.80 9.42
C LEU A 104 14.11 -2.83 10.17
N GLN A 105 13.57 -1.74 10.73
CA GLN A 105 14.35 -0.78 11.52
C GLN A 105 15.01 -1.44 12.73
N GLN A 106 14.26 -2.28 13.46
CA GLN A 106 14.80 -3.06 14.58
C GLN A 106 15.93 -3.99 14.15
N LEU A 107 15.76 -4.68 13.01
CA LEU A 107 16.81 -5.54 12.46
C LEU A 107 18.06 -4.75 12.08
N PHE A 108 17.91 -3.61 11.39
CA PHE A 108 19.05 -2.75 11.06
C PHE A 108 19.79 -2.22 12.29
N ASN A 109 19.06 -1.83 13.33
CA ASN A 109 19.64 -1.39 14.61
C ASN A 109 20.42 -2.52 15.29
N ARG A 110 19.89 -3.74 15.25
CA ARG A 110 20.57 -4.92 15.79
C ARG A 110 21.85 -5.25 15.03
N LEU A 111 21.79 -5.22 13.71
CA LEU A 111 22.94 -5.45 12.83
C LEU A 111 24.01 -4.37 13.03
N ALA A 112 23.62 -3.12 13.26
CA ALA A 112 24.55 -2.04 13.55
C ALA A 112 25.29 -2.23 14.90
N GLY A 113 24.66 -2.89 15.88
CA GLY A 113 25.26 -3.19 17.18
C GLY A 113 26.17 -4.41 17.21
N ASP A 114 26.25 -5.19 16.13
CA ASP A 114 27.13 -6.36 16.03
C ASP A 114 28.38 -6.02 15.17
N PRO A 115 29.60 -6.13 15.70
CA PRO A 115 30.83 -5.78 14.97
C PRO A 115 31.00 -6.49 13.62
N ARG A 116 30.39 -7.67 13.45
CA ARG A 116 30.46 -8.46 12.21
C ARG A 116 29.63 -7.85 11.09
N TRP A 117 28.54 -7.20 11.45
CA TRP A 117 27.54 -6.65 10.54
C TRP A 117 27.64 -5.13 10.40
N GLN A 118 28.19 -4.45 11.41
CA GLN A 118 28.30 -2.98 11.48
C GLN A 118 28.89 -2.35 10.21
N ASN A 119 29.92 -2.96 9.63
CA ASN A 119 30.61 -2.47 8.44
C ASN A 119 30.45 -3.39 7.22
N ALA A 120 29.49 -4.30 7.25
CA ALA A 120 29.25 -5.20 6.13
C ALA A 120 28.68 -4.40 4.93
N PRO A 121 29.34 -4.40 3.76
CA PRO A 121 28.89 -3.62 2.59
C PRO A 121 27.44 -3.93 2.19
N LEU A 122 27.05 -5.20 2.29
CA LEU A 122 25.69 -5.66 2.03
C LEU A 122 24.64 -4.94 2.90
N ILE A 123 24.92 -4.76 4.20
CA ILE A 123 23.98 -4.08 5.11
C ILE A 123 23.85 -2.59 4.77
N SER A 124 24.94 -1.95 4.34
CA SER A 124 24.91 -0.56 3.86
C SER A 124 24.04 -0.43 2.60
N GLU A 125 24.15 -1.38 1.66
CA GLU A 125 23.32 -1.42 0.46
C GLU A 125 21.83 -1.58 0.80
N PHE A 126 21.49 -2.51 1.69
CA PHE A 126 20.11 -2.71 2.14
C PHE A 126 19.53 -1.45 2.80
N LYS A 127 20.31 -0.75 3.63
CA LYS A 127 19.87 0.52 4.24
C LYS A 127 19.58 1.60 3.19
N GLN A 128 20.42 1.72 2.16
CA GLN A 128 20.21 2.68 1.08
C GLN A 128 18.95 2.34 0.27
N ARG A 129 18.79 1.06 -0.12
CA ARG A 129 17.61 0.57 -0.83
C ARG A 129 16.34 0.78 -0.01
N TYR A 130 16.40 0.53 1.30
CA TYR A 130 15.30 0.75 2.23
C TYR A 130 14.87 2.23 2.28
N GLN A 131 15.81 3.18 2.41
CA GLN A 131 15.47 4.60 2.38
C GLN A 131 14.77 5.00 1.07
N LEU A 132 15.28 4.52 -0.08
CA LEU A 132 14.65 4.78 -1.38
C LEU A 132 13.22 4.23 -1.47
N ARG A 133 12.94 3.11 -0.80
CA ARG A 133 11.57 2.55 -0.70
C ARG A 133 10.66 3.43 0.14
N LEU A 134 11.12 3.91 1.30
CA LEU A 134 10.33 4.81 2.14
C LEU A 134 9.94 6.08 1.38
N ASP A 135 10.88 6.69 0.66
CA ASP A 135 10.63 7.89 -0.15
C ASP A 135 9.61 7.59 -1.26
N SER A 136 9.73 6.43 -1.93
CA SER A 136 8.82 6.01 -3.00
C SER A 136 7.40 5.76 -2.49
N ILE A 137 7.26 5.12 -1.32
CA ILE A 137 5.97 4.90 -0.64
C ILE A 137 5.32 6.24 -0.29
N GLN A 138 6.09 7.17 0.28
CA GLN A 138 5.55 8.48 0.65
C GLN A 138 5.04 9.26 -0.58
N ILE A 139 5.77 9.20 -1.69
CA ILE A 139 5.33 9.80 -2.97
C ILE A 139 4.05 9.14 -3.47
N ALA A 140 3.94 7.80 -3.41
CA ALA A 140 2.75 7.07 -3.84
C ALA A 140 1.52 7.44 -3.00
N ILE A 141 1.67 7.48 -1.67
CA ILE A 141 0.62 7.90 -0.73
C ILE A 141 0.18 9.34 -1.02
N GLY A 142 1.13 10.26 -1.22
CA GLY A 142 0.82 11.66 -1.53
C GLY A 142 0.02 11.80 -2.83
N LYS A 143 0.38 11.03 -3.87
CA LYS A 143 -0.38 11.00 -5.15
C LYS A 143 -1.79 10.43 -4.97
N PHE A 144 -1.92 9.31 -4.25
CA PHE A 144 -3.21 8.71 -3.94
C PHE A 144 -4.11 9.69 -3.20
N ASN A 145 -3.62 10.28 -2.10
CA ASN A 145 -4.38 11.26 -1.32
C ASN A 145 -4.78 12.49 -2.14
N ALA A 146 -3.89 12.99 -3.01
CA ALA A 146 -4.19 14.12 -3.88
C ALA A 146 -5.31 13.82 -4.90
N ILE A 147 -5.43 12.57 -5.36
CA ILE A 147 -6.52 12.13 -6.25
C ILE A 147 -7.81 11.97 -5.45
N VAL A 148 -7.76 11.28 -4.31
CA VAL A 148 -8.92 11.04 -3.45
C VAL A 148 -9.54 12.35 -2.96
N THR A 149 -8.73 13.37 -2.61
CA THR A 149 -9.21 14.69 -2.17
C THR A 149 -10.00 15.44 -3.25
N LYS A 150 -9.81 15.11 -4.53
CA LYS A 150 -10.56 15.67 -5.66
C LYS A 150 -11.81 14.85 -6.01
N SER A 151 -12.04 13.76 -5.29
CA SER A 151 -13.14 12.83 -5.50
C SER A 151 -14.20 12.98 -4.40
N PRO A 152 -15.42 12.45 -4.59
CA PRO A 152 -16.43 12.41 -3.53
C PRO A 152 -16.15 11.34 -2.46
N TYR A 153 -15.11 10.52 -2.62
CA TYR A 153 -14.81 9.41 -1.72
C TYR A 153 -13.84 9.84 -0.61
N ASP A 154 -14.23 9.61 0.64
CA ASP A 154 -13.36 9.81 1.80
C ASP A 154 -12.66 8.48 2.15
N ILE A 155 -11.55 8.21 1.44
CA ILE A 155 -10.76 6.98 1.58
C ILE A 155 -9.24 7.23 1.70
N SER A 156 -8.85 8.44 2.09
CA SER A 156 -7.44 8.84 2.19
C SER A 156 -6.67 7.99 3.20
N ILE A 157 -5.38 7.79 2.91
CA ILE A 157 -4.41 7.19 3.83
C ILE A 157 -3.88 8.28 4.75
N ALA A 158 -3.83 8.03 6.06
CA ALA A 158 -3.19 8.96 6.98
C ALA A 158 -1.70 9.12 6.62
N GLU A 159 -1.26 10.35 6.38
CA GLU A 159 0.15 10.63 6.09
C GLU A 159 1.02 10.19 7.27
N GLN A 160 2.08 9.44 6.98
CA GLN A 160 3.00 8.97 7.99
C GLN A 160 3.92 10.11 8.41
N VAL A 161 4.03 10.36 9.71
CA VAL A 161 5.10 11.21 10.26
C VAL A 161 6.38 10.38 10.25
N THR A 162 7.14 10.47 9.17
CA THR A 162 8.51 9.93 9.13
C THR A 162 9.35 10.76 10.11
N ILE A 163 9.70 10.19 11.27
CA ILE A 163 10.77 10.77 12.10
C ILE A 163 12.05 10.54 11.30
N SER A 164 12.48 11.56 10.56
CA SER A 164 13.74 11.54 9.85
C SER A 164 14.85 11.32 10.88
N ASN A 165 15.76 10.37 10.64
CA ASN A 165 17.00 10.16 11.41
C ASN A 165 18.01 11.32 11.25
N ALA A 166 17.54 12.58 11.18
CA ALA A 166 18.35 13.77 11.27
C ALA A 166 18.71 14.12 12.72
N ASP A 167 18.02 13.55 13.72
CA ASP A 167 18.29 13.81 15.15
C ASP A 167 19.28 12.82 15.80
N SER A 168 19.79 11.83 15.08
CA SER A 168 20.88 10.96 15.57
C SER A 168 22.29 11.55 15.35
N ALA A 169 22.40 12.73 14.72
CA ALA A 169 23.68 13.44 14.56
C ALA A 169 23.93 14.49 15.66
N SER A 170 23.03 14.61 16.65
CA SER A 170 23.08 15.66 17.67
C SER A 170 23.05 15.13 19.11
N LEU A 171 23.64 13.97 19.38
CA LEU A 171 24.02 13.59 20.74
C LEU A 171 25.42 12.99 20.73
N ASN A 172 26.37 13.86 21.10
CA ASN A 172 27.73 13.52 21.52
C ASN A 172 27.76 12.41 22.57
#